data_AF-A0A3D0NFH3-F1
#
_entry.id   AF-A0A3D0NFH3-F1
#
_cell.length_a   1.000
_cell.length_b   1.000
_cell.length_c   1.000
_cell.angle_alpha   90.00
_cell.angle_beta   90.00
_cell.angle_gamma   90.00
#
_symmetry.space_group_name_H-M   'P 1'
#
loop_
_entity.id
_entity.type
_entity.pdbx_description
1 polymer ?
#
loop_
_entity_poly.entity_id
_entity_poly.type
_entity_poly.pdbx_seq_one_letter_code
_entity_poly.pdbx_strand_id
1 'polypeptide(L)'
;ESQLIGAPIQQVPARTQAANPLTYIDENDPPLICIHGSRDRLVPFNQSTLLYNALENAKVPTALITILDGEHGNFRNPKIKRIEKAFVEHCTSGTRPIPKNTTLPNIPKSITK
;
A
#
# COMPACT_ATOMS: atom_id res chain seq x y z
N GLU A 1 -0.46 1.29 15.56
CA GLU A 1 -0.62 -0.09 16.07
C GLU A 1 -1.25 -0.12 17.46
N SER A 2 -0.61 0.34 18.55
CA SER A 2 -1.20 0.27 19.92
C SER A 2 -2.60 0.90 20.06
N GLN A 3 -2.90 1.96 19.32
CA GLN A 3 -4.23 2.58 19.30
C GLN A 3 -5.33 1.63 18.76
N LEU A 4 -5.01 0.84 17.73
CA LEU A 4 -5.92 -0.17 17.18
C LEU A 4 -6.14 -1.32 18.16
N ILE A 5 -5.08 -1.73 18.85
CA ILE A 5 -5.10 -2.87 19.78
C ILE A 5 -5.74 -2.50 21.14
N GLY A 6 -5.73 -1.22 21.50
CA GLY A 6 -6.22 -0.72 22.79
C GLY A 6 -5.27 -0.95 23.97
N ALA A 7 -4.02 -1.36 23.71
CA ALA A 7 -2.98 -1.57 24.71
C ALA A 7 -1.58 -1.47 24.06
N PRO A 8 -0.50 -1.26 24.85
CA PRO A 8 0.87 -1.35 24.33
C PRO A 8 1.12 -2.71 23.68
N ILE A 9 1.54 -2.73 22.42
CA ILE A 9 1.62 -3.96 21.60
C ILE A 9 2.52 -5.05 22.20
N GLN A 10 3.53 -4.67 22.99
CA GLN A 10 4.45 -5.58 23.67
C GLN A 10 3.77 -6.36 24.81
N GLN A 11 2.67 -5.82 25.37
CA GLN A 11 1.95 -6.42 26.51
C GLN A 11 0.86 -7.41 26.07
N VAL A 12 0.42 -7.32 24.81
CA VAL A 12 -0.67 -8.14 24.26
C VAL A 12 -0.29 -8.79 22.92
N PRO A 13 0.80 -9.57 22.87
CA PRO A 13 1.38 -10.07 21.62
C PRO A 13 0.39 -10.89 20.79
N ALA A 14 -0.46 -11.71 21.42
CA ALA A 14 -1.47 -12.50 20.71
C ALA A 14 -2.51 -11.62 19.98
N ARG A 15 -2.95 -10.50 20.59
CA ARG A 15 -3.88 -9.56 19.94
C ARG A 15 -3.20 -8.77 18.83
N THR A 16 -1.96 -8.35 19.08
CA THR A 16 -1.12 -7.68 18.07
C THR A 16 -0.93 -8.59 16.86
N GLN A 17 -0.62 -9.86 17.07
CA GLN A 17 -0.47 -10.85 16.01
C GLN A 17 -1.79 -11.08 15.27
N ALA A 18 -2.90 -11.27 16.00
CA ALA A 18 -4.21 -11.46 15.38
C ALA A 18 -4.66 -10.27 14.50
N ALA A 19 -4.22 -9.05 14.81
CA ALA A 19 -4.51 -7.86 14.02
C ALA A 19 -3.47 -7.55 12.92
N ASN A 20 -2.38 -8.32 12.85
CA ASN A 20 -1.32 -8.09 11.88
C ASN A 20 -1.69 -8.73 10.53
N PRO A 21 -1.93 -7.97 9.45
CA PRO A 21 -2.30 -8.56 8.16
C PRO A 21 -1.24 -9.52 7.62
N LEU A 22 0.04 -9.33 7.97
CA LEU A 22 1.15 -10.16 7.50
C LEU A 22 1.02 -11.63 7.93
N THR A 23 0.24 -11.94 8.98
CA THR A 23 0.10 -13.31 9.49
C THR A 23 -0.84 -14.17 8.66
N TYR A 24 -1.59 -13.56 7.74
CA TYR A 24 -2.64 -14.24 6.98
C TYR A 24 -2.33 -14.34 5.49
N ILE A 25 -1.18 -13.82 5.06
CA ILE A 25 -0.82 -13.77 3.64
C ILE A 25 -0.42 -15.17 3.17
N ASP A 26 -1.02 -15.62 2.06
CA ASP A 26 -0.61 -16.82 1.36
C ASP A 26 -0.72 -16.69 -0.17
N GLU A 27 -0.24 -17.70 -0.90
CA GLU A 27 -0.16 -17.68 -2.37
C GLU A 27 -1.51 -17.66 -3.10
N ASN A 28 -2.62 -17.93 -2.41
CA ASN A 28 -3.98 -17.92 -2.95
C ASN A 28 -4.66 -16.55 -2.79
N ASP A 29 -4.02 -15.60 -2.11
CA ASP A 29 -4.57 -14.26 -1.95
C ASP A 29 -4.77 -13.57 -3.31
N PRO A 30 -5.81 -12.72 -3.44
CA PRO A 30 -6.03 -11.96 -4.65
C PRO A 30 -4.90 -10.92 -4.86
N PRO A 31 -4.73 -10.41 -6.09
CA PRO A 31 -3.84 -9.29 -6.34
C PRO A 31 -4.10 -8.13 -5.38
N LEU A 32 -3.04 -7.54 -4.82
CA LEU A 32 -3.14 -6.43 -3.88
C LEU A 32 -2.06 -5.38 -4.19
N ILE A 33 -2.43 -4.09 -4.20
CA ILE A 33 -1.45 -3.01 -4.36
C ILE A 33 -1.44 -2.09 -3.13
N CYS A 34 -0.26 -1.56 -2.82
CA CYS A 34 -0.05 -0.55 -1.78
C CYS A 34 0.15 0.82 -2.44
N ILE A 35 -0.60 1.84 -2.00
CA ILE A 35 -0.40 3.24 -2.41
C ILE A 35 -0.17 4.06 -1.14
N HIS A 36 1.01 4.64 -0.97
CA HIS A 36 1.39 5.27 0.31
C HIS A 36 2.25 6.52 0.09
N GLY A 37 1.92 7.59 0.82
CA GLY A 37 2.73 8.80 0.91
C GLY A 37 4.05 8.59 1.66
N SER A 38 5.16 9.09 1.10
CA SER A 38 6.48 8.96 1.73
C SER A 38 6.66 9.82 2.99
N ARG A 39 5.74 10.74 3.28
CA ARG A 39 5.73 11.64 4.44
C ARG A 39 4.49 11.44 5.32
N ASP A 40 3.85 10.29 5.25
CA ASP A 40 2.75 9.96 6.15
C ASP A 40 3.25 9.93 7.61
N ARG A 41 2.71 10.83 8.43
CA ARG A 41 3.06 10.97 9.86
C ARG A 41 2.14 10.19 10.77
N LEU A 42 1.03 9.67 10.26
CA LEU A 42 0.04 8.91 11.02
C LEU A 42 0.32 7.41 10.92
N VAL A 43 0.64 6.94 9.71
CA VAL A 43 1.04 5.56 9.45
C VAL A 43 2.42 5.56 8.81
N PRO A 44 3.45 4.98 9.46
CA PRO A 44 4.79 4.97 8.87
C PRO A 44 4.82 4.24 7.52
N PHE A 45 5.47 4.84 6.52
CA PHE A 45 5.62 4.27 5.18
C PHE A 45 6.14 2.81 5.18
N ASN A 46 7.01 2.47 6.15
CA ASN A 46 7.56 1.13 6.32
C ASN A 46 6.49 0.03 6.47
N GLN A 47 5.28 0.37 6.93
CA GLN A 47 4.17 -0.58 7.00
C GLN A 47 3.78 -1.12 5.62
N SER A 48 3.74 -0.26 4.60
CA SER A 48 3.50 -0.71 3.22
C SER A 48 4.69 -1.44 2.62
N THR A 49 5.92 -1.08 3.00
CA THR A 49 7.12 -1.83 2.56
C THR A 49 7.10 -3.26 3.11
N LEU A 50 6.76 -3.44 4.39
CA LEU A 50 6.64 -4.77 5.01
C LEU A 50 5.54 -5.60 4.36
N LEU A 51 4.37 -5.01 4.12
CA LEU A 51 3.25 -5.68 3.44
C LEU A 51 3.59 -6.08 2.01
N TYR A 52 4.16 -5.16 1.23
CA TYR A 52 4.60 -5.43 -0.14
C TYR A 52 5.61 -6.60 -0.19
N ASN A 53 6.63 -6.59 0.69
CA ASN A 53 7.63 -7.64 0.72
C ASN A 53 7.01 -9.01 1.09
N ALA A 54 6.06 -9.04 2.02
CA ALA A 54 5.37 -10.27 2.40
C ALA A 54 4.54 -10.83 1.22
N LEU A 55 3.81 -9.97 0.51
CA LEU A 55 3.04 -10.35 -0.68
C LEU A 55 3.94 -10.86 -1.80
N GLU A 56 5.06 -10.18 -2.09
CA GLU A 56 6.04 -10.66 -3.08
C GLU A 56 6.65 -12.01 -2.71
N ASN A 57 7.00 -12.21 -1.43
CA ASN A 57 7.55 -13.49 -0.97
C ASN A 57 6.52 -14.64 -1.10
N ALA A 58 5.24 -14.35 -0.87
CA ALA A 58 4.14 -15.27 -1.10
C ALA A 58 3.74 -15.40 -2.58
N LYS A 59 4.42 -14.69 -3.50
CA LYS A 59 4.15 -14.66 -4.95
C LYS A 59 2.76 -14.13 -5.31
N VAL A 60 2.13 -13.38 -4.40
CA VAL A 60 0.88 -12.68 -4.67
C VAL A 60 1.17 -11.53 -5.63
N PRO A 61 0.43 -11.38 -6.74
CA PRO A 61 0.59 -10.24 -7.63
C PRO A 61 0.45 -8.93 -6.85
N THR A 62 1.54 -8.16 -6.74
CA THR A 62 1.56 -6.94 -5.94
C THR A 62 2.33 -5.79 -6.57
N ALA A 63 2.10 -4.58 -6.05
CA ALA A 63 2.87 -3.38 -6.39
C ALA A 63 2.88 -2.38 -5.23
N LEU A 64 4.00 -1.67 -5.08
CA LEU A 64 4.14 -0.52 -4.19
C LEU A 64 4.24 0.78 -5.00
N ILE A 65 3.23 1.63 -4.84
CA ILE A 65 3.13 2.95 -5.44
C ILE A 65 3.45 4.01 -4.39
N THR A 66 4.67 4.53 -4.45
CA THR A 66 5.17 5.54 -3.51
C THR A 66 4.78 6.93 -3.99
N ILE A 67 4.06 7.67 -3.16
CA ILE A 67 3.74 9.08 -3.43
C ILE A 67 4.78 9.94 -2.73
N LEU A 68 5.82 10.35 -3.47
CA LEU A 68 6.87 11.21 -3.00
C LEU A 68 6.29 12.53 -2.51
N ASP A 69 6.66 12.92 -1.28
CA ASP A 69 6.12 14.07 -0.56
C ASP A 69 4.59 14.01 -0.33
N GLY A 70 3.99 12.83 -0.48
CA GLY A 70 2.62 12.55 -0.09
C GLY A 70 2.52 12.30 1.42
N GLU A 71 1.44 12.77 2.03
CA GLU A 71 1.12 12.54 3.45
C GLU A 71 0.10 11.40 3.57
N HIS A 72 -0.86 11.51 4.51
CA HIS A 72 -1.90 10.51 4.75
C HIS A 72 -3.09 10.67 3.78
N GLY A 73 -2.89 10.27 2.53
CA GLY A 73 -3.91 10.35 1.48
C GLY A 73 -4.01 11.74 0.81
N ASN A 74 -5.19 12.06 0.26
CA ASN A 74 -5.48 13.30 -0.48
C ASN A 74 -4.43 13.63 -1.57
N PHE A 75 -3.93 12.59 -2.23
CA PHE A 75 -2.86 12.75 -3.21
C PHE A 75 -3.33 13.53 -4.44
N ARG A 76 -2.50 14.48 -4.89
CA ARG A 76 -2.89 15.44 -5.95
C ARG A 76 -2.50 15.00 -7.36
N ASN A 77 -1.77 13.90 -7.50
CA ASN A 77 -1.30 13.43 -8.79
C ASN A 77 -2.38 12.60 -9.50
N PRO A 78 -2.93 13.07 -10.65
CA PRO A 78 -4.00 12.37 -11.35
C PRO A 78 -3.57 11.00 -11.91
N LYS A 79 -2.26 10.71 -12.00
CA LYS A 79 -1.77 9.38 -12.37
C LYS A 79 -2.20 8.30 -11.37
N ILE A 80 -2.43 8.65 -10.11
CA ILE A 80 -2.86 7.71 -9.07
C ILE A 80 -4.22 7.12 -9.44
N LYS A 81 -5.18 7.95 -9.87
CA LYS A 81 -6.49 7.48 -10.39
C LYS A 81 -6.38 6.58 -11.60
N ARG A 82 -5.36 6.79 -12.45
CA ARG A 82 -5.10 5.90 -13.59
C ARG A 82 -4.56 4.54 -13.15
N ILE A 83 -3.72 4.51 -12.11
CA ILE A 83 -3.18 3.27 -11.52
C ILE A 83 -4.30 2.50 -10.82
N GLU A 84 -5.12 3.16 -10.00
CA GLU A 84 -6.30 2.55 -9.36
C GLU A 84 -7.21 1.92 -10.42
N LYS A 85 -7.54 2.65 -11.49
CA LYS A 85 -8.36 2.13 -12.59
C LYS A 85 -7.73 0.91 -13.26
N ALA A 86 -6.44 0.97 -13.58
CA ALA A 86 -5.72 -0.15 -14.21
C ALA A 86 -5.71 -1.40 -13.31
N PHE A 87 -5.59 -1.23 -11.99
CA PHE A 87 -5.67 -2.32 -11.03
C PHE A 87 -7.08 -2.92 -10.96
N VAL A 88 -8.13 -2.10 -10.93
CA VAL A 88 -9.52 -2.58 -10.97
C VAL A 88 -9.79 -3.35 -12.27
N GLU A 89 -9.34 -2.84 -13.42
CA GLU A 89 -9.44 -3.52 -14.71
C GLU A 89 -8.71 -4.88 -14.69
N HIS A 90 -7.52 -4.94 -14.07
CA HIS A 90 -6.77 -6.18 -13.86
C HIS A 90 -7.60 -7.20 -13.05
N CYS A 91 -8.12 -6.82 -11.89
CA CYS A 91 -8.82 -7.74 -10.98
C CYS A 91 -10.19 -8.21 -11.51
N THR A 92 -10.88 -7.38 -12.30
CA THR A 92 -12.25 -7.69 -12.75
C THR A 92 -12.30 -8.36 -14.12
N SER A 93 -11.45 -7.90 -15.05
CA SER A 93 -11.55 -8.30 -16.46
C SER A 93 -10.30 -9.00 -16.99
N GLY A 94 -9.18 -8.96 -16.25
CA GLY A 94 -7.88 -9.48 -16.70
C GLY A 94 -7.30 -8.74 -17.91
N THR A 95 -7.91 -7.64 -18.35
CA THR A 95 -7.53 -6.92 -19.60
C THR A 95 -6.27 -6.06 -19.45
N ARG A 96 -5.78 -5.90 -18.22
CA ARG A 96 -4.58 -5.13 -17.88
C ARG A 96 -3.62 -5.98 -17.08
N PRO A 97 -2.29 -5.79 -17.24
CA PRO A 97 -1.34 -6.31 -16.28
C PRO A 97 -1.49 -5.58 -14.94
N ILE A 98 -1.03 -6.21 -13.87
CA ILE A 98 -0.91 -5.55 -12.57
C ILE A 98 -0.02 -4.30 -12.70
N PRO A 99 -0.35 -3.18 -12.02
CA PRO A 99 0.56 -2.03 -11.95
C PRO A 99 1.96 -2.43 -11.48
N LYS A 100 2.97 -1.66 -11.88
CA LYS A 100 4.35 -1.87 -11.44
C LYS A 100 4.71 -0.91 -10.31
N ASN A 101 5.67 -1.32 -9.48
CA ASN A 101 6.28 -0.44 -8.48
C ASN A 101 6.70 0.88 -9.12
N THR A 102 6.24 1.98 -8.55
CA THR A 102 6.47 3.32 -9.13
C THR A 102 6.53 4.36 -8.03
N THR A 103 7.44 5.32 -8.18
CA THR A 103 7.45 6.54 -7.37
C THR A 103 6.90 7.71 -8.17
N LEU A 104 5.89 8.38 -7.65
CA LEU A 104 5.24 9.55 -8.25
C LEU A 104 5.33 10.75 -7.30
N PRO A 105 5.59 11.98 -7.78
CA PRO A 105 5.46 13.15 -6.90
C PRO A 105 3.99 13.38 -6.55
N ASN A 106 3.71 13.83 -5.32
CA ASN A 106 2.35 14.17 -4.89
C ASN A 106 1.73 15.26 -5.76
N ILE A 107 2.52 16.27 -6.12
CA ILE A 107 2.13 17.33 -7.06
C ILE A 107 2.90 17.15 -8.37
N PRO A 108 2.21 17.03 -9.53
CA PRO A 108 2.89 16.92 -10.82
C PRO A 108 3.75 18.16 -11.11
N LYS A 109 4.93 17.94 -11.74
CA LYS A 109 5.87 19.01 -12.12
C LYS A 109 5.30 20.04 -13.12
N SER A 110 4.09 19.84 -13.67
CA SER A 110 3.46 20.76 -14.64
C SER A 110 2.61 21.87 -14.00
N ILE A 111 2.58 21.99 -12.67
CA ILE A 111 1.81 23.02 -11.92
C ILE A 111 2.73 24.09 -11.32
N THR A 112 4.02 24.08 -11.64
CA THR A 112 4.95 25.19 -11.40
C THR A 112 5.05 26.02 -12.67
N LYS A 113 4.13 26.95 -12.85
CA LYS A 113 4.32 28.17 -13.65
C LYS A 113 4.12 29.35 -12.72
#